data_AF-A0A8T4PIR2-F1
#
_entry.id   AF-A0A8T4PIR2-F1
#
_cell.length_a   1.000
_cell.length_b   1.000
_cell.length_c   1.000
_cell.angle_alpha   90.00
_cell.angle_beta   90.00
_cell.angle_gamma   90.00
#
_symmetry.space_group_name_H-M   'P 1'
#
loop_
_entity.id
_entity.type
_entity.pdbx_description
1 polymer ?
#
loop_
_entity_poly.entity_id
_entity_poly.type
_entity_poly.pdbx_seq_one_letter_code
_entity_poly.pdbx_strand_id
1 'polypeptide(L)'
;MAHEHLVKWGKHAFEKGLSLAHIENYLLKRGMRQREALEALHEITAFEHKMHEEALQLRRVLFSIPITLLLIVSGLIFLYLAGVLKSK
;
A
#
# COMPACT_ATOMS: atom_id res chain seq x y z
N MET A 1 -1.50 29.58 8.38
CA MET A 1 -1.52 28.66 9.54
C MET A 1 -2.82 27.82 9.64
N ALA A 2 -4.01 28.35 9.34
CA ALA A 2 -5.26 27.56 9.38
C ALA A 2 -5.34 26.43 8.31
N HIS A 3 -4.78 26.67 7.13
CA HIS A 3 -4.83 25.74 6.00
C HIS A 3 -4.10 24.42 6.30
N GLU A 4 -2.90 24.48 6.89
CA GLU A 4 -2.07 23.30 7.19
C GLU A 4 -2.69 22.38 8.26
N HIS A 5 -3.37 22.96 9.26
CA HIS A 5 -4.11 22.19 10.27
C HIS A 5 -5.30 21.44 9.67
N LEU A 6 -6.00 22.06 8.73
CA LEU A 6 -7.16 21.44 8.05
C LEU A 6 -6.72 20.30 7.12
N VAL A 7 -5.57 20.46 6.43
CA VAL A 7 -4.98 19.39 5.61
C VAL A 7 -4.54 18.21 6.49
N LYS A 8 -3.87 18.44 7.63
CA LYS A 8 -3.50 17.38 8.58
C LYS A 8 -4.72 16.66 9.15
N TRP A 9 -5.79 17.40 9.48
CA TRP A 9 -7.04 16.81 9.92
C TRP A 9 -7.67 15.94 8.82
N GLY A 10 -7.67 16.41 7.57
CA GLY A 10 -8.18 15.66 6.43
C GLY A 10 -7.44 14.33 6.23
N LYS A 11 -6.11 14.33 6.34
CA LYS A 11 -5.28 13.11 6.30
C LYS A 11 -5.66 12.14 7.42
N HIS A 12 -5.80 12.63 8.66
CA HIS A 12 -6.16 11.77 9.79
C HIS A 12 -7.61 11.25 9.72
N ALA A 13 -8.56 12.07 9.26
CA ALA A 13 -9.95 11.67 9.06
C ALA A 13 -10.05 10.58 7.99
N PHE A 14 -9.25 10.70 6.92
CA PHE A 14 -9.16 9.69 5.88
C PHE A 14 -8.59 8.37 6.40
N GLU A 15 -7.52 8.39 7.20
CA GLU A 15 -6.96 7.20 7.89
C GLU A 15 -7.99 6.50 8.79
N LYS A 16 -8.95 7.25 9.35
CA LYS A 16 -10.04 6.72 10.17
C LYS A 16 -11.23 6.19 9.35
N GLY A 17 -11.17 6.27 8.03
CA GLY A 17 -12.18 5.75 7.11
C GLY A 17 -13.27 6.75 6.71
N LEU A 18 -13.09 8.06 6.96
CA LEU A 18 -13.99 9.05 6.38
C LEU A 18 -13.79 9.16 4.86
N SER A 19 -14.91 9.28 4.14
CA SER A 19 -14.86 9.48 2.70
C SER A 19 -14.35 10.88 2.34
N LEU A 20 -13.66 10.97 1.19
CA LEU A 20 -13.17 12.23 0.62
C LEU A 20 -14.28 13.29 0.51
N ALA A 21 -15.52 12.89 0.19
CA ALA A 21 -16.67 13.78 0.13
C ALA A 21 -17.02 14.42 1.49
N HIS A 22 -16.87 13.70 2.59
CA HIS A 22 -17.07 14.27 3.93
C HIS A 22 -15.96 15.24 4.30
N ILE A 23 -14.71 14.92 3.92
CA ILE A 23 -13.56 15.79 4.15
C ILE A 23 -13.71 17.08 3.34
N GLU A 24 -14.08 16.98 2.05
CA GLU A 24 -14.37 18.13 1.19
C GLU A 24 -15.41 19.06 1.82
N ASN A 25 -16.56 18.49 2.22
CA ASN A 25 -17.65 19.24 2.81
C ASN A 25 -17.23 19.93 4.12
N TYR A 26 -16.41 19.27 4.94
CA TYR A 26 -15.86 19.85 6.16
C TYR A 26 -14.89 21.02 5.87
N LEU A 27 -14.00 20.87 4.89
CA LEU A 27 -13.07 21.91 4.47
C LEU A 27 -13.82 23.14 3.94
N LEU A 28 -14.80 22.93 3.07
CA LEU A 28 -15.67 23.99 2.54
C LEU A 28 -16.45 24.72 3.66
N LYS A 29 -17.04 23.97 4.61
CA LYS A 29 -17.74 24.55 5.77
C LYS A 29 -16.84 25.38 6.68
N ARG A 30 -15.54 25.10 6.71
CA ARG A 30 -14.53 25.87 7.47
C ARG A 30 -14.07 27.14 6.75
N GLY A 31 -14.66 27.46 5.60
CA GLY A 31 -14.33 28.65 4.81
C GLY A 31 -13.13 28.45 3.88
N MET A 32 -12.69 27.21 3.66
CA MET A 32 -11.68 26.91 2.66
C MET A 32 -12.27 27.11 1.26
N ARG A 33 -11.51 27.76 0.37
CA ARG A 33 -11.94 27.93 -1.02
C ARG A 33 -12.00 26.58 -1.71
N GLN A 34 -12.96 26.40 -2.62
CA GLN A 34 -13.16 25.11 -3.29
C GLN A 34 -11.91 24.59 -4.02
N ARG A 35 -11.14 25.49 -4.62
CA ARG A 35 -9.86 25.15 -5.26
C ARG A 35 -8.82 24.61 -4.28
N GLU A 36 -8.73 25.23 -3.10
CA GLU A 36 -7.83 24.82 -2.02
C GLU A 36 -8.26 23.49 -1.39
N ALA A 37 -9.58 23.25 -1.26
CA ALA A 37 -10.11 21.98 -0.80
C ALA A 37 -9.81 20.83 -1.78
N LEU A 38 -9.93 21.10 -3.09
CA LEU A 38 -9.56 20.15 -4.15
C LEU A 38 -8.07 19.81 -4.13
N GLU A 39 -7.19 20.80 -3.95
CA GLU A 39 -5.74 20.57 -3.78
C GLU A 39 -5.45 19.71 -2.55
N ALA A 40 -6.09 19.99 -1.42
CA ALA A 40 -5.96 19.19 -0.21
C ALA A 40 -6.43 17.74 -0.39
N LEU A 41 -7.56 17.53 -1.09
CA LEU A 41 -8.06 16.19 -1.42
C LEU A 41 -7.12 15.45 -2.38
N HIS A 42 -6.55 16.17 -3.35
CA HIS A 42 -5.58 15.59 -4.27
C HIS A 42 -4.32 15.11 -3.54
N GLU A 43 -3.81 15.88 -2.58
CA GLU A 43 -2.71 15.44 -1.71
C GLU A 43 -3.06 14.22 -0.86
N ILE A 44 -4.27 14.17 -0.32
CA ILE A 44 -4.74 13.02 0.49
C ILE A 44 -4.83 11.76 -0.38
N THR A 45 -5.38 11.89 -1.59
CA THR A 45 -5.55 10.78 -2.54
C THR A 45 -4.20 10.30 -3.09
N ALA A 46 -3.26 11.21 -3.35
CA ALA A 46 -1.91 10.85 -3.79
C ALA A 46 -1.14 10.08 -2.70
N PHE A 47 -1.36 10.43 -1.42
CA PHE A 47 -0.79 9.68 -0.30
C PHE A 47 -1.35 8.25 -0.21
N GLU A 48 -2.66 8.07 -0.43
CA GLU A 48 -3.30 6.75 -0.51
C GLU A 48 -2.70 5.91 -1.64
N HIS A 49 -2.57 6.48 -2.85
CA HIS A 49 -2.05 5.75 -3.99
C HIS A 49 -0.64 5.21 -3.73
N LYS A 50 0.22 6.02 -3.10
CA LYS A 50 1.57 5.63 -2.72
C LYS A 50 1.59 4.52 -1.67
N MET A 51 0.75 4.62 -0.64
CA MET A 51 0.61 3.57 0.38
C MET A 51 0.09 2.25 -0.23
N HIS A 52 -0.79 2.33 -1.22
CA HIS A 52 -1.32 1.16 -1.91
C HIS A 52 -0.28 0.49 -2.80
N GLU A 53 0.54 1.27 -3.51
CA GLU A 53 1.68 0.75 -4.27
C GLU A 53 2.71 0.06 -3.37
N GLU A 54 3.07 0.66 -2.22
CA GLU A 54 4.00 0.05 -1.26
C GLU A 54 3.44 -1.27 -0.69
N ALA A 55 2.15 -1.32 -0.35
CA ALA A 55 1.48 -2.55 0.08
C ALA A 55 1.47 -3.63 -1.02
N LEU A 56 1.27 -3.23 -2.28
CA LEU A 56 1.34 -4.12 -3.44
C LEU A 56 2.75 -4.66 -3.69
N GLN A 57 3.78 -3.83 -3.49
CA GLN A 57 5.18 -4.27 -3.60
C GLN A 57 5.56 -5.25 -2.49
N LEU A 58 5.19 -4.97 -1.24
CA LEU A 58 5.40 -5.90 -0.12
C LEU A 58 4.71 -7.24 -0.36
N ARG A 59 3.47 -7.23 -0.87
CA ARG A 59 2.74 -8.45 -1.24
C ARG A 59 3.44 -9.23 -2.34
N ARG A 60 4.01 -8.55 -3.34
CA ARG A 60 4.75 -9.19 -4.44
C ARG A 60 6.04 -9.87 -3.95
N VAL A 61 6.76 -9.23 -3.03
CA VAL A 61 7.97 -9.80 -2.42
C VAL A 61 7.63 -10.99 -1.53
N LEU A 62 6.55 -10.91 -0.75
CA LEU A 62 6.14 -12.02 0.13
C LEU A 62 5.72 -13.28 -0.64
N PHE A 63 5.12 -13.12 -1.83
CA PHE A 63 4.68 -14.24 -2.67
C PHE A 63 5.80 -14.90 -3.49
N SER A 64 6.92 -14.21 -3.75
CA SER A 64 8.02 -14.78 -4.55
C SER A 64 8.94 -15.70 -3.74
N ILE A 65 9.14 -15.42 -2.45
CA ILE A 65 10.03 -16.16 -1.54
C ILE A 65 9.62 -17.64 -1.34
N PRO A 66 8.34 -18.00 -1.12
CA PRO A 66 7.98 -19.41 -0.88
C PRO A 66 8.17 -20.29 -2.12
N ILE A 67 7.97 -19.76 -3.33
CA ILE A 67 8.07 -20.55 -4.58
C ILE A 67 9.53 -20.90 -4.88
N THR A 68 10.46 -19.96 -4.72
CA THR A 68 11.91 -20.24 -4.89
C THR A 68 12.42 -21.24 -3.87
N LEU A 69 11.98 -21.15 -2.61
CA LEU A 69 12.36 -22.14 -1.58
C LEU A 69 11.84 -23.54 -1.93
N LEU A 70 10.61 -23.64 -2.43
CA LEU A 70 9.99 -24.91 -2.84
C LEU A 70 10.73 -25.56 -4.03
N LEU A 71 11.18 -24.75 -4.99
CA LEU A 71 11.97 -25.21 -6.14
C LEU A 71 13.38 -25.70 -5.72
N ILE A 72 14.02 -25.05 -4.76
CA ILE A 72 15.33 -25.48 -4.24
C ILE A 72 15.20 -26.82 -3.50
N VAL A 73 14.19 -26.94 -2.61
CA VAL A 73 13.96 -28.18 -1.85
C VAL A 73 13.63 -29.34 -2.79
N SER A 74 12.76 -29.12 -3.78
CA SER A 74 12.40 -30.16 -4.76
C SER A 74 13.59 -30.56 -5.66
N GLY A 75 14.45 -29.62 -6.06
CA GLY A 75 15.69 -29.92 -6.78
C GLY A 75 16.70 -30.74 -5.98
N LEU A 76 16.86 -30.46 -4.68
CA LEU A 76 17.73 -31.23 -3.79
C LEU A 76 17.22 -32.66 -3.58
N ILE A 77 15.90 -32.83 -3.42
CA ILE A 77 15.26 -34.15 -3.32
C ILE A 77 15.51 -34.96 -4.59
N PHE A 78 15.38 -34.34 -5.76
CA PHE A 78 15.64 -34.99 -7.04
C PHE A 78 17.10 -35.44 -7.19
N LEU A 79 18.07 -34.60 -6.82
CA LEU A 79 19.50 -34.95 -6.85
C LEU A 79 19.83 -36.10 -5.89
N TYR A 80 19.23 -36.12 -4.70
CA TYR A 80 19.40 -37.22 -3.75
C TYR A 80 18.88 -38.55 -4.32
N LEU A 81 17.67 -38.55 -4.87
CA LEU A 81 17.08 -39.74 -5.52
C LEU A 81 17.91 -40.21 -6.71
N ALA A 82 18.37 -39.30 -7.56
CA ALA A 82 19.21 -39.64 -8.72
C ALA A 82 20.59 -40.22 -8.30
N GLY A 83 21.18 -39.69 -7.22
CA GLY A 83 22.43 -40.22 -6.65
C GLY A 83 22.27 -41.63 -6.06
N VAL A 84 21.15 -41.88 -5.37
CA VAL A 84 20.83 -43.20 -4.80
C VAL A 84 20.55 -44.23 -5.90
N LEU A 85 19.87 -43.84 -6.99
CA LEU A 85 19.60 -44.71 -8.14
C LEU A 85 20.86 -45.08 -8.94
N LYS A 86 21.86 -44.19 -9.00
CA LYS A 86 23.12 -44.43 -9.72
C LYS A 86 24.14 -45.26 -8.93
N SER A 87 23.92 -45.43 -7.62
CA SER A 87 24.80 -46.18 -6.70
C SER A 87 24.34 -47.64 -6.45
N LYS A 88 23.31 -48.12 -7.14
CA LYS A 88 22.92 -49.54 -7.24
C LYS A 88 23.33 -50.08 -8.60
#